data_AF-A0A848ZN71-F1
#
_entry.id   AF-A0A848ZN71-F1
#
_cell.length_a   1.000
_cell.length_b   1.000
_cell.length_c   1.000
_cell.angle_alpha   90.00
_cell.angle_beta   90.00
_cell.angle_gamma   90.00
#
_symmetry.space_group_name_H-M   'P 1'
#
loop_
_entity.id
_entity.type
_entity.pdbx_description
1 polymer ?
#
loop_
_entity_poly.entity_id
_entity_poly.type
_entity_poly.pdbx_seq_one_letter_code
_entity_poly.pdbx_strand_id
1 'polypeptide(L)'
;QLGLKQPIAIRYPRGRGVKVQWRQKFSKIPIGISQELKKGTEIAVLSIGHIGNMVSHLLEELGDRQKIGHYNMRFVKPLDTAMLNKIFSTYKQVITIEDGCKIGGFGSAVLEYANEIHSFVPIKIFGVEDIFMEHGTVGELQKMAKIDQLTLKNYINNLLNPEKYVR
;
A
#
# COMPACT_ATOMS: atom_id res chain seq x y z
N GLN A 1 26.68 7.35 -1.60
CA GLN A 1 25.99 6.04 -1.76
C GLN A 1 26.95 4.95 -1.30
N LEU A 2 26.49 3.94 -0.55
CA LEU A 2 27.36 2.88 0.01
C LEU A 2 27.78 1.81 -1.03
N GLY A 3 27.65 2.11 -2.33
CA GLY A 3 27.77 1.13 -3.41
C GLY A 3 26.56 0.18 -3.48
N LEU A 4 26.23 -0.28 -4.69
CA LEU A 4 25.24 -1.33 -4.92
C LEU A 4 25.87 -2.45 -5.72
N LYS A 5 25.60 -3.70 -5.33
CA LYS A 5 26.10 -4.89 -6.04
C LYS A 5 25.24 -5.27 -7.25
N GLN A 6 24.02 -4.75 -7.31
CA GLN A 6 22.99 -5.09 -8.29
C GLN A 6 22.32 -3.80 -8.79
N PRO A 7 21.73 -3.81 -10.00
CA PRO A 7 20.99 -2.66 -10.50
C PRO A 7 19.83 -2.29 -9.58
N ILE A 8 19.51 -0.99 -9.51
CA ILE A 8 18.38 -0.47 -8.73
C ILE A 8 17.53 0.45 -9.60
N ALA A 9 16.21 0.32 -9.45
CA ALA A 9 15.25 1.28 -9.95
C ALA A 9 14.59 1.98 -8.75
N ILE A 10 14.54 3.30 -8.77
CA ILE A 10 13.85 4.12 -7.77
C ILE A 10 12.80 4.93 -8.51
N ARG A 11 11.53 4.67 -8.20
CA ARG A 11 10.39 5.41 -8.74
C ARG A 11 9.84 6.36 -7.69
N TYR A 12 9.67 7.63 -8.06
CA TYR A 12 9.02 8.64 -7.24
C TYR A 12 8.10 9.47 -8.14
N PRO A 13 6.93 9.91 -7.64
CA PRO A 13 6.01 10.70 -8.46
C PRO A 13 6.51 12.13 -8.62
N ARG A 14 6.00 12.80 -9.65
CA ARG A 14 6.04 14.25 -9.73
C ARG A 14 5.16 14.83 -8.61
N GLY A 15 5.68 15.77 -7.83
CA GLY A 15 4.92 16.41 -6.77
C GLY A 15 5.80 16.97 -5.67
N ARG A 16 5.19 17.28 -4.53
CA ARG A 16 5.89 17.77 -3.34
C ARG A 16 6.14 16.63 -2.37
N GLY A 17 7.32 16.61 -1.77
CA GLY A 17 7.60 15.73 -0.64
C GLY A 17 6.81 16.18 0.60
N VAL A 18 6.46 15.23 1.47
CA VAL A 18 5.72 15.51 2.72
C VAL A 18 6.63 15.98 3.86
N LYS A 19 7.94 15.71 3.77
CA LYS A 19 8.90 16.06 4.82
C LYS A 19 9.47 17.47 4.58
N VAL A 20 9.00 18.44 5.37
CA VAL A 20 9.45 19.84 5.32
C VAL A 20 10.93 19.97 5.70
N GLN A 21 11.36 19.30 6.77
CA GLN A 21 12.76 19.24 7.20
C GLN A 21 13.52 18.15 6.45
N TRP A 22 13.70 18.33 5.14
CA TRP A 22 14.30 17.31 4.26
C TRP A 22 15.81 17.14 4.46
N ARG A 23 16.52 18.18 4.94
CA ARG A 23 17.96 18.14 5.24
C ARG A 23 18.25 17.35 6.51
N GLN A 24 18.06 16.03 6.45
CA GLN A 24 18.40 15.11 7.54
C GLN A 24 19.71 14.40 7.23
N LYS A 25 20.39 13.90 8.28
CA LYS A 25 21.54 13.01 8.10
C LYS A 25 21.10 11.76 7.34
N PHE A 26 21.93 11.30 6.41
CA PHE A 26 21.69 10.04 5.71
C PHE A 26 21.69 8.88 6.70
N SER A 27 20.73 7.97 6.55
CA SER A 27 20.66 6.71 7.30
C SER A 27 20.63 5.53 6.34
N LYS A 28 21.16 4.39 6.79
CA LYS A 28 21.14 3.16 6.00
C LYS A 28 19.71 2.63 5.96
N ILE A 29 19.26 2.28 4.76
CA ILE A 29 17.98 1.60 4.54
C ILE A 29 18.31 0.16 4.15
N PRO A 30 17.90 -0.83 4.93
CA PRO A 30 18.02 -2.23 4.53
C PRO A 30 17.16 -2.49 3.28
N ILE A 31 17.77 -3.08 2.25
CA ILE A 31 17.07 -3.42 1.01
C ILE A 31 16.05 -4.54 1.28
N GLY A 32 14.84 -4.40 0.76
CA GLY A 32 13.79 -5.41 0.92
C GLY A 32 13.11 -5.40 2.28
N ILE A 33 13.33 -4.39 3.11
CA ILE A 33 12.69 -4.28 4.44
C ILE A 33 11.63 -3.17 4.42
N SER A 34 10.42 -3.59 4.76
CA SER A 34 9.23 -2.77 4.92
C SER A 34 9.24 -1.99 6.24
N GLN A 35 8.25 -1.12 6.43
CA GLN A 35 8.02 -0.39 7.67
C GLN A 35 6.58 -0.60 8.14
N GLU A 36 6.40 -1.09 9.36
CA GLU A 36 5.12 -0.98 10.07
C GLU A 36 4.96 0.47 10.49
N LEU A 37 4.02 1.18 9.88
CA LEU A 37 3.70 2.56 10.22
C LEU A 37 2.66 2.62 11.33
N LYS A 38 1.75 1.64 11.34
CA LYS A 38 0.72 1.50 12.36
C LYS A 38 0.31 0.04 12.50
N LYS A 39 0.28 -0.47 13.74
CA LYS A 39 -0.26 -1.80 14.03
C LYS A 39 -1.80 -1.82 14.01
N GLY A 40 -2.37 -2.97 13.65
CA GLY A 40 -3.80 -3.23 13.72
C GLY A 40 -4.10 -4.71 13.97
N THR A 41 -5.38 -5.10 13.89
CA THR A 41 -5.83 -6.43 14.34
C THR A 41 -6.68 -7.20 13.32
N GLU A 42 -7.25 -6.55 12.30
CA GLU A 42 -8.21 -7.19 11.38
C GLU A 42 -7.86 -6.99 9.91
N ILE A 43 -7.59 -5.74 9.49
CA ILE A 43 -7.28 -5.40 8.09
C ILE A 43 -5.83 -4.88 8.00
N ALA A 44 -5.03 -5.38 7.08
CA ALA A 44 -3.71 -4.80 6.77
C ALA A 44 -3.76 -4.05 5.44
N VAL A 45 -3.36 -2.77 5.45
CA VAL A 45 -3.15 -1.96 4.25
C VAL A 45 -1.66 -1.88 3.95
N LEU A 46 -1.25 -2.44 2.81
CA LEU A 46 0.11 -2.48 2.32
C LEU A 46 0.22 -1.45 1.20
N SER A 47 1.00 -0.41 1.43
CA SER A 47 1.19 0.68 0.46
C SER A 47 2.61 0.69 -0.08
N ILE A 48 2.75 1.11 -1.34
CA ILE A 48 4.04 1.39 -1.95
C ILE A 48 4.03 2.76 -2.63
N GLY A 49 5.09 3.54 -2.39
CA GLY A 49 5.22 4.88 -2.95
C GLY A 49 4.42 5.96 -2.21
N HIS A 50 4.18 7.09 -2.87
CA HIS A 50 3.64 8.30 -2.26
C HIS A 50 2.20 8.16 -1.76
N ILE A 51 1.41 7.27 -2.37
CA ILE A 51 0.01 7.01 -2.00
C ILE A 51 -0.13 6.54 -0.54
N GLY A 52 0.93 5.97 0.05
CA GLY A 52 0.95 5.61 1.46
C GLY A 52 0.72 6.79 2.41
N ASN A 53 1.08 8.02 2.04
CA ASN A 53 0.79 9.19 2.88
C ASN A 53 -0.72 9.46 2.98
N MET A 54 -1.45 9.28 1.88
CA MET A 54 -2.91 9.38 1.86
C MET A 54 -3.53 8.31 2.76
N VAL A 55 -3.00 7.07 2.72
CA VAL A 55 -3.45 5.99 3.61
C VAL A 55 -3.26 6.38 5.07
N SER A 56 -2.07 6.85 5.46
CA SER A 56 -1.81 7.30 6.83
C SER A 56 -2.80 8.36 7.29
N HIS A 57 -3.06 9.37 6.46
CA HIS A 57 -4.02 10.43 6.78
C HIS A 57 -5.46 9.91 6.89
N LEU A 58 -5.89 9.04 5.95
CA LEU A 58 -7.20 8.40 6.00
C LEU A 58 -7.42 7.65 7.32
N LEU A 59 -6.41 6.89 7.77
CA LEU A 59 -6.54 6.12 9.01
C LEU A 59 -6.64 6.99 10.26
N GLU A 60 -6.18 8.25 10.23
CA GLU A 60 -6.37 9.17 11.35
C GLU A 60 -7.85 9.56 11.51
N GLU A 61 -8.61 9.61 10.42
CA GLU A 61 -10.03 9.99 10.37
C GLU A 61 -11.00 8.83 10.67
N LEU A 62 -10.54 7.58 10.64
CA LEU A 62 -11.41 6.41 10.83
C LEU A 62 -11.64 6.13 12.31
N GLY A 63 -12.91 5.95 12.70
CA GLY A 63 -13.28 5.63 14.09
C GLY A 63 -12.71 4.28 14.57
N ASP A 64 -12.70 3.27 13.71
CA ASP A 64 -12.20 1.91 13.98
C ASP A 64 -10.74 1.70 13.58
N ARG A 65 -9.96 2.78 13.51
CA ARG A 65 -8.57 2.75 13.02
C ARG A 65 -7.69 1.72 13.73
N GLN A 66 -7.93 1.40 15.00
CA GLN A 66 -7.20 0.36 15.76
C GLN A 66 -7.25 -1.02 15.10
N LYS A 67 -8.30 -1.32 14.32
CA LYS A 67 -8.43 -2.58 13.59
C LYS A 67 -7.56 -2.65 12.33
N ILE A 68 -7.04 -1.52 11.88
CA ILE A 68 -6.36 -1.40 10.58
C ILE A 68 -4.85 -1.21 10.79
N GLY A 69 -4.06 -2.15 10.28
CA GLY A 69 -2.61 -2.02 10.16
C GLY A 69 -2.24 -1.26 8.88
N HIS A 70 -1.14 -0.52 8.91
CA HIS A 70 -0.58 0.17 7.75
C HIS A 70 0.91 -0.11 7.63
N TYR A 71 1.28 -0.64 6.48
CA TYR A 71 2.64 -1.05 6.15
C TYR A 71 3.11 -0.29 4.90
N ASN A 72 4.24 0.39 5.01
CA ASN A 72 4.96 0.94 3.86
C ASN A 72 5.96 -0.11 3.39
N MET A 73 5.68 -0.76 2.26
CA MET A 73 6.49 -1.88 1.80
C MET A 73 7.84 -1.43 1.24
N ARG A 74 7.92 -0.20 0.72
CA ARG A 74 9.12 0.48 0.16
C ARG A 74 9.81 -0.19 -1.03
N PHE A 75 9.74 -1.51 -1.12
CA PHE A 75 10.37 -2.34 -2.12
C PHE A 75 9.33 -3.29 -2.69
N VAL A 76 9.22 -3.29 -4.02
CA VAL A 76 8.49 -4.33 -4.76
C VAL A 76 9.40 -5.52 -5.07
N LYS A 77 10.71 -5.28 -5.20
CA LYS A 77 11.71 -6.32 -5.42
C LYS A 77 13.03 -5.99 -4.71
N PRO A 78 13.53 -6.89 -3.83
CA PRO A 78 12.81 -8.03 -3.26
C PRO A 78 11.65 -7.57 -2.35
N LEU A 79 10.62 -8.41 -2.22
CA LEU A 79 9.57 -8.22 -1.22
C LEU A 79 10.11 -8.54 0.19
N ASP A 80 9.53 -7.90 1.20
CA ASP A 80 9.76 -8.24 2.61
C ASP A 80 8.92 -9.47 3.00
N THR A 81 9.40 -10.66 2.61
CA THR A 81 8.71 -11.93 2.83
C THR A 81 8.49 -12.23 4.32
N ALA A 82 9.43 -11.82 5.17
CA ALA A 82 9.32 -11.98 6.62
C ALA A 82 8.17 -11.13 7.20
N MET A 83 7.99 -9.89 6.73
CA MET A 83 6.85 -9.08 7.10
C MET A 83 5.55 -9.63 6.52
N LEU A 84 5.54 -10.04 5.25
CA LEU A 84 4.35 -10.61 4.61
C LEU A 84 3.86 -11.87 5.33
N ASN A 85 4.76 -12.75 5.78
CA ASN A 85 4.40 -13.92 6.60
C ASN A 85 3.66 -13.52 7.88
N LYS A 86 4.16 -12.50 8.60
CA LYS A 86 3.51 -11.98 9.80
C LYS A 86 2.14 -11.37 9.48
N ILE A 87 2.04 -10.63 8.38
CA ILE A 87 0.79 -10.00 7.95
C ILE A 87 -0.25 -11.08 7.65
N PHE A 88 0.10 -12.06 6.83
CA PHE A 88 -0.79 -13.14 6.43
C PHE A 88 -1.22 -14.06 7.57
N SER A 89 -0.40 -14.22 8.62
CA SER A 89 -0.80 -14.98 9.81
C SER A 89 -1.65 -14.19 10.80
N THR A 90 -1.68 -12.86 10.70
CA THR A 90 -2.28 -11.98 11.72
C THR A 90 -3.61 -11.38 11.27
N TYR A 91 -3.69 -10.98 10.00
CA TYR A 91 -4.82 -10.19 9.48
C TYR A 91 -5.81 -11.07 8.73
N LYS A 92 -7.09 -10.71 8.84
CA LYS A 92 -8.20 -11.42 8.17
C LYS A 92 -8.41 -10.93 6.73
N GLN A 93 -7.93 -9.74 6.41
CA GLN A 93 -8.01 -9.12 5.10
C GLN A 93 -6.74 -8.34 4.82
N VAL A 94 -6.24 -8.45 3.60
CA VAL A 94 -5.12 -7.66 3.09
C VAL A 94 -5.61 -6.76 1.96
N ILE A 95 -5.13 -5.52 1.97
CA ILE A 95 -5.36 -4.52 0.93
C ILE A 95 -4.00 -4.06 0.44
N THR A 96 -3.71 -4.20 -0.84
CA THR A 96 -2.54 -3.57 -1.46
C THR A 96 -2.97 -2.29 -2.18
N ILE A 97 -2.18 -1.24 -2.08
CA ILE A 97 -2.43 0.01 -2.82
C ILE A 97 -1.15 0.59 -3.42
N GLU A 98 -1.21 0.87 -4.72
CA GLU A 98 -0.11 1.46 -5.49
C GLU A 98 -0.60 2.51 -6.49
N ASP A 99 0.20 3.54 -6.72
CA ASP A 99 0.05 4.46 -7.85
C ASP A 99 0.85 3.92 -9.05
N GLY A 100 0.39 2.78 -9.54
CA GLY A 100 1.04 1.96 -10.57
C GLY A 100 0.06 0.96 -11.16
N CYS A 101 0.49 0.24 -12.19
CA CYS A 101 -0.37 -0.75 -12.86
C CYS A 101 -0.76 -1.85 -11.87
N LYS A 102 -2.06 -2.15 -11.81
CA LYS A 102 -2.61 -3.24 -11.02
C LYS A 102 -2.16 -4.61 -11.51
N ILE A 103 -1.99 -4.77 -12.83
CA ILE A 103 -1.54 -6.01 -13.48
C ILE A 103 0.00 -6.02 -13.52
N GLY A 104 0.60 -7.05 -12.95
CA GLY A 104 2.07 -7.20 -12.88
C GLY A 104 2.76 -6.22 -11.93
N GLY A 105 1.99 -5.48 -11.13
CA GLY A 105 2.48 -4.50 -10.18
C GLY A 105 2.83 -5.08 -8.81
N PHE A 106 2.90 -4.20 -7.82
CA PHE A 106 3.12 -4.57 -6.43
C PHE A 106 2.02 -5.50 -5.89
N GLY A 107 0.76 -5.23 -6.20
CA GLY A 107 -0.35 -6.09 -5.80
C GLY A 107 -0.24 -7.52 -6.35
N SER A 108 0.15 -7.66 -7.63
CA SER A 108 0.39 -8.97 -8.24
C SER A 108 1.54 -9.72 -7.56
N ALA A 109 2.65 -9.04 -7.27
CA ALA A 109 3.79 -9.65 -6.58
C ALA A 109 3.42 -10.16 -5.17
N VAL A 110 2.55 -9.44 -4.45
CA VAL A 110 2.03 -9.90 -3.15
C VAL A 110 1.13 -11.13 -3.30
N LEU A 111 0.28 -11.20 -4.33
CA LEU A 111 -0.54 -12.38 -4.62
C LEU A 111 0.32 -13.59 -4.99
N GLU A 112 1.34 -13.42 -5.82
CA GLU A 112 2.28 -14.48 -6.20
C GLU A 112 2.93 -15.09 -4.96
N TYR A 113 3.45 -14.24 -4.06
CA TYR A 113 4.06 -14.70 -2.81
C TYR A 113 3.05 -15.34 -1.86
N ALA A 114 1.84 -14.79 -1.73
CA ALA A 114 0.79 -15.39 -0.93
C ALA A 114 0.46 -16.82 -1.40
N ASN A 115 0.37 -17.01 -2.73
CA ASN A 115 0.14 -18.32 -3.33
C ASN A 115 1.31 -19.28 -3.09
N GLU A 116 2.56 -18.81 -3.22
CA GLU A 116 3.78 -19.60 -2.98
C GLU A 116 3.80 -20.22 -1.58
N ILE A 117 3.32 -19.50 -0.56
CA ILE A 117 3.28 -19.98 0.83
C ILE A 117 1.94 -20.60 1.24
N HIS A 118 1.02 -20.79 0.29
CA HIS A 118 -0.34 -21.28 0.54
C HIS A 118 -1.13 -20.45 1.57
N SER A 119 -0.99 -19.12 1.52
CA SER A 119 -1.82 -18.20 2.29
C SER A 119 -3.16 -17.97 1.58
N PHE A 120 -4.26 -18.15 2.31
CA PHE A 120 -5.63 -17.96 1.80
C PHE A 120 -6.28 -16.67 2.29
N VAL A 121 -5.51 -15.74 2.86
CA VAL A 121 -6.05 -14.45 3.29
C VAL A 121 -6.59 -13.69 2.07
N PRO A 122 -7.84 -13.21 2.08
CA PRO A 122 -8.37 -12.40 1.00
C PRO A 122 -7.50 -11.16 0.77
N ILE A 123 -7.07 -10.95 -0.47
CA ILE A 123 -6.24 -9.81 -0.89
C ILE A 123 -7.02 -8.98 -1.91
N LYS A 124 -7.22 -7.69 -1.59
CA LYS A 124 -7.78 -6.71 -2.53
C LYS A 124 -6.66 -5.83 -3.08
N ILE A 125 -6.52 -5.78 -4.40
CA ILE A 125 -5.59 -4.88 -5.07
C ILE A 125 -6.28 -3.59 -5.51
N PHE A 126 -5.71 -2.47 -5.07
CA PHE A 126 -5.94 -1.13 -5.60
C PHE A 126 -4.71 -0.69 -6.41
N GLY A 127 -4.92 -0.38 -7.67
CA GLY A 127 -3.91 0.08 -8.62
C GLY A 127 -4.59 0.60 -9.87
N VAL A 128 -3.82 1.24 -10.74
CA VAL A 128 -4.31 1.72 -12.03
C VAL A 128 -4.71 0.53 -12.90
N GLU A 129 -5.94 0.53 -13.39
CA GLU A 129 -6.45 -0.52 -14.29
C GLU A 129 -5.68 -0.51 -15.62
N ASP A 130 -5.78 -1.59 -16.40
CA ASP A 130 -5.10 -1.74 -17.68
C ASP A 130 -5.79 -0.97 -18.81
N ILE A 131 -5.85 0.35 -18.63
CA ILE A 131 -6.44 1.31 -19.56
C ILE A 131 -5.56 2.55 -19.64
N PHE A 132 -5.56 3.20 -20.80
CA PHE A 132 -4.96 4.53 -20.92
C PHE A 132 -5.85 5.55 -20.22
N MET A 133 -5.30 6.22 -19.22
CA MET A 133 -5.99 7.34 -18.57
C MET A 133 -5.75 8.63 -19.34
N GLU A 134 -6.82 9.42 -19.48
CA GLU A 134 -6.75 10.73 -20.13
C GLU A 134 -5.99 11.75 -19.27
N HIS A 135 -5.88 12.98 -19.77
CA HIS A 135 -5.26 14.07 -19.01
C HIS A 135 -6.16 14.50 -17.85
N GLY A 136 -5.54 14.83 -16.72
CA GLY A 136 -6.24 15.32 -15.54
C GLY A 136 -5.26 15.70 -14.44
N THR A 137 -5.76 16.34 -13.39
CA THR A 137 -5.00 16.53 -12.17
C THR A 137 -4.75 15.20 -11.47
N VAL A 138 -3.72 15.12 -10.62
CA VAL A 138 -3.39 13.88 -9.89
C VAL A 138 -4.59 13.36 -9.09
N GLY A 139 -5.37 14.24 -8.46
CA GLY A 139 -6.55 13.84 -7.69
C GLY A 139 -7.68 13.26 -8.57
N GLU A 140 -7.93 13.86 -9.74
CA GLU A 140 -8.90 13.34 -10.71
C GLU A 140 -8.47 11.98 -11.24
N LEU A 141 -7.18 11.83 -11.60
CA LEU A 141 -6.63 10.57 -12.07
C LEU A 141 -6.69 9.46 -11.01
N GLN A 142 -6.36 9.76 -9.76
CA GLN A 142 -6.47 8.79 -8.67
C GLN A 142 -7.92 8.37 -8.42
N LYS A 143 -8.86 9.30 -8.55
CA LYS A 143 -10.30 9.01 -8.47
C LYS A 143 -10.77 8.12 -9.62
N MET A 144 -10.36 8.42 -10.86
CA MET A 144 -10.65 7.58 -12.03
C MET A 144 -10.08 6.17 -11.88
N ALA A 145 -8.85 6.06 -11.38
CA ALA A 145 -8.19 4.79 -11.07
C ALA A 145 -8.75 4.09 -9.80
N LYS A 146 -9.70 4.70 -9.09
CA LYS A 146 -10.30 4.15 -7.86
C LYS A 146 -9.28 3.92 -6.73
N ILE A 147 -8.19 4.68 -6.72
CA ILE A 147 -7.14 4.63 -5.69
C ILE A 147 -7.15 5.88 -4.79
N ASP A 148 -8.17 6.72 -4.91
CA ASP A 148 -8.36 7.90 -4.07
C ASP A 148 -8.84 7.56 -2.64
N GLN A 149 -8.75 8.56 -1.76
CA GLN A 149 -9.09 8.44 -0.34
C GLN A 149 -10.54 8.00 -0.11
N LEU A 150 -11.50 8.53 -0.85
CA LEU A 150 -12.92 8.23 -0.64
C LEU A 150 -13.22 6.79 -1.04
N THR A 151 -12.67 6.33 -2.18
CA THR A 151 -12.84 4.95 -2.62
C THR A 151 -12.27 3.95 -1.60
N LEU A 152 -11.04 4.20 -1.10
CA LEU A 152 -10.43 3.34 -0.09
C LEU A 152 -11.21 3.35 1.23
N LYS A 153 -11.67 4.54 1.67
CA LYS A 153 -12.48 4.73 2.89
C LYS A 153 -13.76 3.90 2.84
N ASN A 154 -14.49 3.98 1.72
CA ASN A 154 -15.74 3.24 1.54
C ASN A 154 -15.50 1.74 1.56
N TYR A 155 -14.45 1.26 0.88
CA TYR A 155 -14.11 -0.16 0.89
C TYR A 155 -13.78 -0.68 2.30
N ILE A 156 -12.96 0.06 3.06
CA ILE A 156 -12.61 -0.29 4.43
C ILE A 156 -13.85 -0.28 5.35
N ASN A 157 -14.71 0.74 5.24
CA ASN A 157 -15.93 0.82 6.05
C ASN A 157 -16.89 -0.33 5.77
N ASN A 158 -17.01 -0.77 4.52
CA ASN A 158 -17.83 -1.92 4.14
C ASN A 158 -17.29 -3.22 4.75
N LEU A 159 -15.97 -3.38 4.82
CA LEU A 159 -15.34 -4.53 5.47
C LEU A 159 -15.56 -4.54 6.99
N LEU A 160 -15.51 -3.37 7.62
CA LEU A 160 -15.68 -3.23 9.08
C LEU A 160 -17.15 -3.34 9.51
N ASN A 161 -18.08 -2.91 8.66
CA ASN A 161 -19.52 -2.84 8.96
C ASN A 161 -20.36 -3.43 7.80
N PRO A 162 -20.25 -4.74 7.51
CA PRO A 162 -20.90 -5.35 6.35
C PRO A 162 -22.43 -5.21 6.38
N GLU A 163 -23.06 -5.27 7.56
CA GLU A 163 -24.53 -5.20 7.71
C GLU A 163 -25.14 -3.83 7.36
N LYS A 164 -24.35 -2.75 7.38
CA LYS A 164 -24.85 -1.40 7.15
C LYS A 164 -25.05 -1.07 5.66
N TYR A 165 -24.48 -1.88 4.77
CA TYR A 165 -24.42 -1.63 3.32
C TYR A 165 -25.06 -2.73 2.47
N VAL A 166 -25.70 -3.71 3.10
CA VAL A 166 -26.63 -4.65 2.44
C VAL A 166 -28.03 -4.05 2.54
N ARG A 167 -28.37 -3.14 1.64
CA ARG A 167 -29.75 -2.73 1.32
C ARG A 167 -29.88 -2.58 -0.18
#